data_AF-A0A961TJA2-F1
#
_entry.id   AF-A0A961TJA2-F1
#
_cell.length_a   1.000
_cell.length_b   1.000
_cell.length_c   1.000
_cell.angle_alpha   90.00
_cell.angle_beta   90.00
_cell.angle_gamma   90.00
#
_symmetry.space_group_name_H-M   'P 1'
#
loop_
_entity.id
_entity.type
_entity.pdbx_description
1 polymer ?
#
loop_
_entity_poly.entity_id
_entity_poly.type
_entity_poly.pdbx_seq_one_letter_code
_entity_poly.pdbx_strand_id
1 'polypeptide(L)'
;MGARAGNFLQTRQRLARKLARKLAGGISCFALAATGYVDVAAASAVKGDGFLSDIFTSTEIVLLAVFGGAMSFALMSASWLIRERTRINAENSDLRGRLADLRATHERVESLVNATDQRIVVWKGNDGAPILFGSLGAACGAPSNHQEFLSFGRWLNGESAISFEDALKRLRNSAEAFDLPLVTRKGGVMEAQGRTSGGHAFVRFIELSGERSLLAQLEADHARLMSSFDTIQKLFEAMESPVWLKDQAGQLYWTNTAYARAVDRENCEQVIHDGVRLLDSAERLEVGRKQRETGKFNGALPAIVSGDRKILDITEVATRSGNAGIAIDRSEVEAIRATLKQTIASHAQTLDHLATAIAMFDVHQKLQFYNSAFQKLWGLQPAFLDTQPTNAQVLDAIRAERKLPEMPDWRKWRETQLEIYRALEANEDWWYLPDGQTLRVVVNPHSHGGVTWVFENVTEQLALESNYNALMRVQGETL
;
A
#
# COMPACT_ATOMS: atom_id res chain seq x y z
N MET A 1 -11.19 55.91 10.92
CA MET A 1 -11.61 56.75 9.78
C MET A 1 -11.42 58.27 10.01
N GLY A 2 -10.68 58.74 11.02
CA GLY A 2 -10.49 60.18 11.27
C GLY A 2 -9.29 60.85 10.55
N ALA A 3 -8.23 60.10 10.21
CA ALA A 3 -6.97 60.69 9.71
C ALA A 3 -7.00 61.08 8.21
N ARG A 4 -7.87 60.48 7.39
CA ARG A 4 -7.98 60.81 5.95
C ARG A 4 -8.84 62.05 5.66
N ALA A 5 -9.75 62.42 6.56
CA ALA A 5 -10.58 63.63 6.42
C ALA A 5 -9.78 64.91 6.74
N GLY A 6 -8.83 64.86 7.68
CA GLY A 6 -7.97 65.99 8.04
C GLY A 6 -7.02 66.43 6.91
N ASN A 7 -6.48 65.47 6.15
CA ASN A 7 -5.58 65.78 5.02
C ASN A 7 -6.34 66.48 3.89
N PHE A 8 -7.57 66.08 3.57
CA PHE A 8 -8.34 66.71 2.48
C PHE A 8 -8.72 68.18 2.76
N LEU A 9 -9.04 68.49 4.02
CA LEU A 9 -9.32 69.86 4.47
C LEU A 9 -8.05 70.74 4.47
N GLN A 10 -6.90 70.18 4.88
CA GLN A 10 -5.62 70.89 4.83
C GLN A 10 -5.15 71.19 3.39
N THR A 11 -5.36 70.26 2.44
CA THR A 11 -4.99 70.49 1.03
C THR A 11 -5.85 71.58 0.40
N ARG A 12 -7.16 71.61 0.71
CA ARG A 12 -8.07 72.68 0.26
C ARG A 12 -7.69 74.05 0.83
N GLN A 13 -7.34 74.13 2.12
CA GLN A 13 -6.89 75.39 2.73
C GLN A 13 -5.55 75.88 2.14
N ARG A 14 -4.62 74.98 1.81
CA ARG A 14 -3.34 75.34 1.17
C ARG A 14 -3.53 75.82 -0.27
N LEU A 15 -4.42 75.20 -1.04
CA LEU A 15 -4.80 75.64 -2.38
C LEU A 15 -5.50 77.00 -2.35
N ALA A 16 -6.45 77.21 -1.42
CA ALA A 16 -7.12 78.50 -1.23
C ALA A 16 -6.14 79.62 -0.85
N ARG A 17 -5.16 79.35 0.04
CA ARG A 17 -4.11 80.33 0.40
C ARG A 17 -3.15 80.61 -0.75
N LYS A 18 -2.82 79.62 -1.60
CA LYS A 18 -2.01 79.83 -2.82
C LYS A 18 -2.75 80.65 -3.87
N LEU A 19 -4.04 80.41 -4.06
CA LEU A 19 -4.92 81.21 -4.93
C LEU A 19 -5.07 82.65 -4.41
N ALA A 20 -5.30 82.83 -3.11
CA ALA A 20 -5.38 84.15 -2.48
C ALA A 20 -4.05 84.93 -2.59
N ARG A 21 -2.88 84.28 -2.41
CA ARG A 21 -1.58 84.93 -2.60
C ARG A 21 -1.29 85.29 -4.06
N LYS A 22 -1.71 84.48 -5.03
CA LYS A 22 -1.56 84.81 -6.45
C LYS A 22 -2.49 85.94 -6.89
N LEU A 23 -3.73 85.97 -6.37
CA LEU A 23 -4.65 87.09 -6.57
C LEU A 23 -4.14 88.37 -5.91
N ALA A 24 -3.62 88.29 -4.67
CA ALA A 24 -3.00 89.44 -4.00
C ALA A 24 -1.72 89.94 -4.71
N GLY A 25 -0.89 89.04 -5.26
CA GLY A 25 0.26 89.41 -6.10
C GLY A 25 -0.15 90.08 -7.42
N GLY A 26 -1.25 89.64 -8.02
CA GLY A 26 -1.84 90.28 -9.20
C GLY A 26 -2.40 91.68 -8.90
N ILE A 27 -3.07 91.85 -7.75
CA ILE A 27 -3.58 93.15 -7.29
C ILE A 27 -2.41 94.11 -6.93
N SER A 28 -1.33 93.61 -6.34
CA SER A 28 -0.16 94.41 -5.98
C SER A 28 0.66 94.86 -7.20
N CYS A 29 0.74 94.05 -8.26
CA CYS A 29 1.33 94.49 -9.54
C CYS A 29 0.46 95.53 -10.24
N PHE A 30 -0.86 95.47 -10.05
CA PHE A 30 -1.80 96.46 -10.59
C PHE A 30 -1.74 97.80 -9.84
N ALA A 31 -1.53 97.78 -8.52
CA ALA A 31 -1.31 99.00 -7.74
C ALA A 31 -0.01 99.71 -8.16
N LEU A 32 1.07 98.95 -8.43
CA LEU A 32 2.33 99.51 -8.95
C LEU A 32 2.21 100.02 -10.40
N ALA A 33 1.41 99.36 -11.24
CA ALA A 33 1.13 99.84 -12.61
C ALA A 33 0.23 101.08 -12.60
N ALA A 34 -0.74 101.17 -11.68
CA ALA A 34 -1.60 102.33 -11.52
C ALA A 34 -0.83 103.55 -10.98
N THR A 35 0.12 103.37 -10.05
CA THR A 35 1.00 104.47 -9.62
C THR A 35 2.00 104.88 -10.69
N GLY A 36 2.53 103.92 -11.48
CA GLY A 36 3.40 104.23 -12.62
C GLY A 36 2.68 104.97 -13.76
N TYR A 37 1.41 104.67 -14.00
CA TYR A 37 0.58 105.40 -14.96
C TYR A 37 0.21 106.81 -14.48
N VAL A 38 0.01 107.00 -13.16
CA VAL A 38 -0.25 108.34 -12.60
C VAL A 38 1.01 109.22 -12.66
N ASP A 39 2.20 108.67 -12.41
CA ASP A 39 3.45 109.45 -12.53
C ASP A 39 3.84 109.75 -13.99
N VAL A 40 3.60 108.84 -14.94
CA VAL A 40 3.82 109.12 -16.37
C VAL A 40 2.76 110.09 -16.91
N ALA A 41 1.51 110.01 -16.45
CA ALA A 41 0.47 110.99 -16.79
C ALA A 41 0.76 112.38 -16.19
N ALA A 42 1.21 112.45 -14.93
CA ALA A 42 1.59 113.71 -14.28
C ALA A 42 2.86 114.32 -14.87
N ALA A 43 3.84 113.51 -15.28
CA ALA A 43 5.05 113.99 -15.97
C ALA A 43 4.77 114.44 -17.41
N SER A 44 3.79 113.86 -18.09
CA SER A 44 3.35 114.30 -19.43
C SER A 44 2.43 115.52 -19.42
N ALA A 45 1.84 115.87 -18.28
CA ALA A 45 0.90 117.00 -18.16
C ALA A 45 1.58 118.38 -18.02
N VAL A 46 2.92 118.44 -17.90
CA VAL A 46 3.62 119.73 -17.68
C VAL A 46 4.24 120.31 -18.96
N LYS A 47 4.41 119.56 -20.05
CA LYS A 47 4.86 120.10 -21.35
C LYS A 47 4.33 119.27 -22.53
N GLY A 48 3.12 119.59 -22.99
CA GLY A 48 2.57 119.08 -24.25
C GLY A 48 1.20 119.68 -24.50
N ASP A 49 1.12 120.60 -25.47
CA ASP A 49 -0.12 121.20 -25.94
C ASP A 49 -1.18 120.14 -26.26
N GLY A 50 -2.36 120.35 -25.68
CA GLY A 50 -3.40 119.36 -25.53
C GLY A 50 -4.26 119.16 -26.76
N PHE A 51 -4.39 117.91 -27.19
CA PHE A 51 -5.55 117.45 -27.96
C PHE A 51 -6.59 116.75 -27.08
N LEU A 52 -6.17 116.19 -25.93
CA LEU A 52 -7.05 115.44 -25.03
C LEU A 52 -7.60 116.29 -23.86
N SER A 53 -6.91 117.37 -23.48
CA SER A 53 -7.34 118.26 -22.39
C SER A 53 -8.39 119.29 -22.83
N ASP A 54 -8.56 119.51 -24.13
CA ASP A 54 -9.58 120.41 -24.69
C ASP A 54 -10.95 119.74 -24.91
N ILE A 55 -10.99 118.40 -24.86
CA ILE A 55 -12.19 117.61 -25.19
C ILE A 55 -12.76 116.89 -23.96
N PHE A 56 -11.95 116.62 -22.94
CA PHE A 56 -12.37 115.86 -21.75
C PHE A 56 -11.90 116.51 -20.45
N THR A 57 -12.78 116.55 -19.45
CA THR A 57 -12.46 117.01 -18.09
C THR A 57 -11.53 116.01 -17.38
N SER A 58 -10.70 116.47 -16.43
CA SER A 58 -9.75 115.61 -15.71
C SER A 58 -10.42 114.38 -15.04
N THR A 59 -11.69 114.51 -14.66
CA THR A 59 -12.52 113.42 -14.12
C THR A 59 -12.86 112.34 -15.16
N GLU A 60 -13.10 112.72 -16.41
CA GLU A 60 -13.41 111.78 -17.51
C GLU A 60 -12.18 110.96 -17.92
N ILE A 61 -10.99 111.57 -17.88
CA ILE A 61 -9.72 110.86 -18.15
C ILE A 61 -9.46 109.78 -17.09
N VAL A 62 -9.70 110.08 -15.81
CA VAL A 62 -9.57 109.09 -14.72
C VAL A 62 -10.57 107.95 -14.88
N LEU A 63 -11.83 108.25 -15.22
CA LEU A 63 -12.88 107.25 -15.38
C LEU A 63 -12.60 106.32 -16.58
N LEU A 64 -12.08 106.87 -17.68
CA LEU A 64 -11.69 106.10 -18.86
C LEU A 64 -10.45 105.22 -18.60
N ALA A 65 -9.49 105.70 -17.81
CA ALA A 65 -8.32 104.91 -17.39
C ALA A 65 -8.72 103.75 -16.46
N VAL A 66 -9.62 103.99 -15.48
CA VAL A 66 -10.14 102.95 -14.59
C VAL A 66 -10.94 101.92 -15.38
N PHE A 67 -11.78 102.35 -16.31
CA PHE A 67 -12.59 101.46 -17.15
C PHE A 67 -11.70 100.62 -18.09
N GLY A 68 -10.70 101.23 -18.72
CA GLY A 68 -9.72 100.54 -19.58
C GLY A 68 -8.88 99.51 -18.80
N GLY A 69 -8.45 99.87 -17.59
CA GLY A 69 -7.73 98.95 -16.69
C GLY A 69 -8.59 97.77 -16.24
N ALA A 70 -9.83 98.03 -15.81
CA ALA A 70 -10.77 97.01 -15.39
C ALA A 70 -11.13 96.05 -16.54
N MET A 71 -11.34 96.58 -17.75
CA MET A 71 -11.64 95.77 -18.93
C MET A 71 -10.43 94.90 -19.33
N SER A 72 -9.23 95.46 -19.30
CA SER A 72 -7.99 94.71 -19.59
C SER A 72 -7.75 93.59 -18.56
N PHE A 73 -7.98 93.87 -17.28
CA PHE A 73 -7.89 92.86 -16.21
C PHE A 73 -8.94 91.76 -16.36
N ALA A 74 -10.18 92.12 -16.71
CA ALA A 74 -11.26 91.17 -16.96
C ALA A 74 -10.93 90.26 -18.14
N LEU A 75 -10.41 90.80 -19.24
CA LEU A 75 -10.01 90.04 -20.43
C LEU A 75 -8.79 89.14 -20.16
N MET A 76 -7.78 89.62 -19.42
CA MET A 76 -6.64 88.78 -19.03
C MET A 76 -7.05 87.65 -18.09
N SER A 77 -7.94 87.93 -17.14
CA SER A 77 -8.47 86.93 -16.20
C SER A 77 -9.36 85.91 -16.91
N ALA A 78 -10.20 86.34 -17.86
CA ALA A 78 -10.98 85.44 -18.71
C ALA A 78 -10.08 84.55 -19.57
N SER A 79 -9.06 85.12 -20.23
CA SER A 79 -8.09 84.37 -21.03
C SER A 79 -7.30 83.36 -20.19
N TRP A 80 -6.85 83.76 -18.99
CA TRP A 80 -6.16 82.88 -18.05
C TRP A 80 -7.08 81.74 -17.57
N LEU A 81 -8.32 82.04 -17.20
CA LEU A 81 -9.31 81.03 -16.79
C LEU A 81 -9.65 80.05 -17.91
N ILE A 82 -9.76 80.51 -19.16
CA ILE A 82 -9.99 79.65 -20.32
C ILE A 82 -8.78 78.75 -20.57
N ARG A 83 -7.55 79.27 -20.49
CA ARG A 83 -6.31 78.48 -20.61
C ARG A 83 -6.18 77.45 -19.49
N GLU A 84 -6.51 77.83 -18.26
CA GLU A 84 -6.44 76.90 -17.13
C GLU A 84 -7.53 75.83 -17.22
N ARG A 85 -8.75 76.20 -17.62
CA ARG A 85 -9.84 75.24 -17.85
C ARG A 85 -9.52 74.26 -18.98
N THR A 86 -8.95 74.73 -20.09
CA THR A 86 -8.54 73.87 -21.21
C THR A 86 -7.39 72.95 -20.81
N ARG A 87 -6.40 73.44 -20.05
CA ARG A 87 -5.34 72.60 -19.48
C ARG A 87 -5.88 71.52 -18.55
N ILE A 88 -6.75 71.87 -17.60
CA ILE A 88 -7.35 70.92 -16.66
C ILE A 88 -8.21 69.89 -17.40
N ASN A 89 -8.93 70.29 -18.44
CA ASN A 89 -9.71 69.37 -19.27
C ASN A 89 -8.82 68.40 -20.04
N ALA A 90 -7.70 68.88 -20.59
CA ALA A 90 -6.73 68.02 -21.28
C ALA A 90 -6.11 66.99 -20.31
N GLU A 91 -5.69 67.41 -19.12
CA GLU A 91 -5.13 66.53 -18.10
C GLU A 91 -6.17 65.50 -17.60
N ASN A 92 -7.42 65.91 -17.38
CA ASN A 92 -8.49 64.98 -17.03
C ASN A 92 -8.78 63.98 -18.16
N SER A 93 -8.69 64.40 -19.41
CA SER A 93 -8.86 63.50 -20.56
C SER A 93 -7.73 62.47 -20.62
N ASP A 94 -6.48 62.88 -20.41
CA ASP A 94 -5.32 61.98 -20.36
C ASP A 94 -5.44 60.96 -19.22
N LEU A 95 -5.79 61.42 -18.01
CA LEU A 95 -5.98 60.54 -16.84
C LEU A 95 -7.12 59.53 -17.06
N ARG A 96 -8.23 59.96 -17.69
CA ARG A 96 -9.33 59.06 -18.05
C ARG A 96 -8.89 58.02 -19.10
N GLY A 97 -8.08 58.44 -20.07
CA GLY A 97 -7.45 57.54 -21.04
C GLY A 97 -6.61 56.47 -20.36
N ARG A 98 -5.66 56.86 -19.51
CA ARG A 98 -4.80 55.90 -18.77
C ARG A 98 -5.60 54.96 -17.88
N LEU A 99 -6.68 55.43 -17.23
CA LEU A 99 -7.55 54.57 -16.44
C LEU A 99 -8.31 53.57 -17.30
N ALA A 100 -8.78 53.97 -18.48
CA ALA A 100 -9.41 53.07 -19.43
C ALA A 100 -8.42 52.01 -19.93
N ASP A 101 -7.20 52.42 -20.28
CA ASP A 101 -6.14 51.50 -20.72
C ASP A 101 -5.76 50.50 -19.63
N LEU A 102 -5.55 50.97 -18.39
CA LEU A 102 -5.26 50.09 -17.26
C LEU A 102 -6.38 49.10 -17.00
N ARG A 103 -7.65 49.53 -17.06
CA ARG A 103 -8.80 48.63 -16.92
C ARG A 103 -8.86 47.61 -18.05
N ALA A 104 -8.65 48.03 -19.29
CA ALA A 104 -8.64 47.12 -20.44
C ALA A 104 -7.51 46.09 -20.33
N THR A 105 -6.32 46.48 -19.84
CA THR A 105 -5.23 45.52 -19.58
C THR A 105 -5.58 44.56 -18.46
N HIS A 106 -6.22 45.03 -17.38
CA HIS A 106 -6.67 44.16 -16.28
C HIS A 106 -7.70 43.14 -16.76
N GLU A 107 -8.76 43.59 -17.45
CA GLU A 107 -9.81 42.72 -18.00
C GLU A 107 -9.23 41.69 -19.00
N ARG A 108 -8.24 42.10 -19.81
CA ARG A 108 -7.56 41.19 -20.73
C ARG A 108 -6.72 40.13 -20.01
N VAL A 109 -5.99 40.51 -18.96
CA VAL A 109 -5.23 39.54 -18.16
C VAL A 109 -6.18 38.60 -17.42
N GLU A 110 -7.27 39.14 -16.86
CA GLU A 110 -8.29 38.36 -16.16
C GLU A 110 -8.99 37.36 -17.09
N SER A 111 -9.29 37.72 -18.34
CA SER A 111 -9.88 36.81 -19.30
C SER A 111 -8.93 35.70 -19.76
N LEU A 112 -7.63 35.98 -19.89
CA LEU A 112 -6.60 34.98 -20.20
C LEU A 112 -6.39 33.99 -19.06
N VAL A 113 -6.52 34.45 -17.81
CA VAL A 113 -6.36 33.59 -16.62
C VAL A 113 -7.64 32.75 -16.37
N ASN A 114 -8.82 33.27 -16.73
CA ASN A 114 -10.10 32.57 -16.56
C ASN A 114 -10.43 31.55 -17.66
N ALA A 115 -9.42 30.96 -18.30
CA ALA A 115 -9.63 29.87 -19.25
C ALA A 115 -10.29 28.65 -18.57
N THR A 116 -11.12 27.92 -19.32
CA THR A 116 -11.98 26.83 -18.81
C THR A 116 -11.27 25.49 -18.58
N ASP A 117 -9.97 25.42 -18.89
CA ASP A 117 -9.11 24.23 -18.81
C ASP A 117 -8.11 24.27 -17.65
N GLN A 118 -8.07 25.39 -16.92
CA GLN A 118 -7.15 25.57 -15.81
C GLN A 118 -7.79 26.33 -14.65
N ARG A 119 -7.39 25.95 -13.44
CA ARG A 119 -7.75 26.66 -12.21
C ARG A 119 -6.50 26.98 -11.42
N ILE A 120 -6.36 28.24 -11.03
CA ILE A 120 -5.17 28.73 -10.32
C ILE A 120 -5.58 29.13 -8.92
N VAL A 121 -4.84 28.65 -7.92
CA VAL A 121 -4.97 29.06 -6.53
C VAL A 121 -3.74 29.87 -6.14
N VAL A 122 -3.94 31.07 -5.61
CA VAL A 122 -2.87 31.98 -5.20
C VAL A 122 -2.99 32.23 -3.70
N TRP A 123 -1.93 31.95 -2.96
CA TRP A 123 -1.80 32.25 -1.53
C TRP A 123 -0.88 33.46 -1.34
N LYS A 124 -1.39 34.48 -0.65
CA LYS A 124 -0.63 35.67 -0.24
C LYS A 124 0.07 35.40 1.09
N GLY A 125 1.37 35.07 1.08
CA GLY A 125 2.10 34.70 2.30
C GLY A 125 1.59 33.41 2.97
N ASN A 126 2.01 33.18 4.23
CA ASN A 126 1.73 31.91 4.92
C ASN A 126 0.32 31.83 5.58
N ASP A 127 -0.37 32.95 5.77
CA ASP A 127 -1.70 32.99 6.42
C ASP A 127 -2.77 33.70 5.57
N GLY A 128 -2.44 34.09 4.32
CA GLY A 128 -3.41 34.76 3.45
C GLY A 128 -4.49 33.80 2.94
N ALA A 129 -5.73 34.28 2.94
CA ALA A 129 -6.84 33.57 2.31
C ALA A 129 -6.53 33.32 0.82
N PRO A 130 -6.71 32.08 0.34
CA PRO A 130 -6.44 31.73 -1.05
C PRO A 130 -7.42 32.45 -1.99
N ILE A 131 -6.89 32.97 -3.08
CA ILE A 131 -7.66 33.55 -4.19
C ILE A 131 -7.66 32.53 -5.32
N LEU A 132 -8.83 32.25 -5.89
CA LEU A 132 -8.98 31.32 -7.00
C LEU A 132 -9.30 32.07 -8.30
N PHE A 133 -8.70 31.61 -9.39
CA PHE A 133 -8.99 32.06 -10.74
C PHE A 133 -9.24 30.86 -11.65
N GLY A 134 -10.01 31.07 -12.72
CA GLY A 134 -10.32 30.03 -13.70
C GLY A 134 -11.29 28.96 -13.21
N SER A 135 -11.52 27.99 -14.08
CA SER A 135 -12.40 26.85 -13.83
C SER A 135 -11.83 25.59 -14.48
N LEU A 136 -12.16 24.44 -13.92
CA LEU A 136 -11.86 23.14 -14.53
C LEU A 136 -13.16 22.57 -15.10
N GLY A 137 -13.06 21.82 -16.20
CA GLY A 137 -14.19 21.12 -16.79
C GLY A 137 -14.82 20.14 -15.82
N ALA A 138 -16.14 19.92 -15.93
CA ALA A 138 -16.86 18.98 -15.06
C ALA A 138 -16.35 17.53 -15.19
N ALA A 139 -15.70 17.18 -16.30
CA ALA A 139 -15.17 15.86 -16.59
C ALA A 139 -14.02 15.46 -15.64
N CYS A 140 -13.19 16.40 -15.19
CA CYS A 140 -12.09 16.10 -14.26
C CYS A 140 -12.56 15.71 -12.85
N GLY A 141 -13.84 15.93 -12.51
CA GLY A 141 -14.42 15.56 -11.23
C GLY A 141 -14.07 16.48 -10.06
N ALA A 142 -13.34 17.57 -10.29
CA ALA A 142 -13.09 18.61 -9.29
C ALA A 142 -14.36 19.48 -9.07
N PRO A 143 -14.63 19.91 -7.82
CA PRO A 143 -15.80 20.74 -7.53
C PRO A 143 -15.61 22.18 -8.03
N SER A 144 -16.66 22.76 -8.61
CA SER A 144 -16.67 24.16 -9.09
C SER A 144 -16.69 25.17 -7.93
N ASN A 145 -17.29 24.81 -6.80
CA ASN A 145 -17.41 25.67 -5.62
C ASN A 145 -16.02 25.93 -4.97
N HIS A 146 -15.78 27.18 -4.56
CA HIS A 146 -14.48 27.63 -4.04
C HIS A 146 -14.06 26.90 -2.77
N GLN A 147 -14.96 26.79 -1.79
CA GLN A 147 -14.66 26.16 -0.49
C GLN A 147 -14.45 24.64 -0.63
N GLU A 148 -15.24 23.99 -1.46
CA GLU A 148 -15.10 22.57 -1.74
C GLU A 148 -13.82 22.25 -2.50
N PHE A 149 -13.42 23.11 -3.43
CA PHE A 149 -12.18 22.94 -4.19
C PHE A 149 -10.95 23.01 -3.28
N LEU A 150 -10.91 23.97 -2.35
CA LEU A 150 -9.82 24.10 -1.37
C LEU A 150 -9.76 22.94 -0.38
N SER A 151 -10.81 22.12 -0.29
CA SER A 151 -10.84 20.92 0.53
C SER A 151 -10.27 19.71 -0.23
N PHE A 152 -9.00 19.79 -0.62
CA PHE A 152 -8.33 18.84 -1.53
C PHE A 152 -8.54 17.35 -1.17
N GLY A 153 -8.43 16.99 0.11
CA GLY A 153 -8.65 15.61 0.57
C GLY A 153 -10.07 15.04 0.37
N ARG A 154 -11.07 15.90 0.12
CA ARG A 154 -12.47 15.47 -0.14
C ARG A 154 -12.69 14.97 -1.56
N TRP A 155 -11.94 15.46 -2.54
CA TRP A 155 -12.16 15.18 -3.96
C TRP A 155 -10.97 14.56 -4.68
N LEU A 156 -9.75 14.69 -4.15
CA LEU A 156 -8.59 13.89 -4.56
C LEU A 156 -8.67 12.47 -3.99
N ASN A 157 -8.06 11.52 -4.69
CA ASN A 157 -7.84 10.17 -4.13
C ASN A 157 -6.81 10.23 -2.99
N GLY A 158 -6.73 9.19 -2.16
CA GLY A 158 -5.91 9.21 -0.94
C GLY A 158 -4.42 9.49 -1.19
N GLU A 159 -3.83 8.83 -2.19
CA GLU A 159 -2.41 8.97 -2.54
C GLU A 159 -2.08 10.37 -3.11
N SER A 160 -2.91 10.88 -4.02
CA SER A 160 -2.75 12.22 -4.60
C SER A 160 -2.96 13.31 -3.56
N ALA A 161 -3.89 13.13 -2.60
CA ALA A 161 -4.13 14.10 -1.54
C ALA A 161 -2.91 14.26 -0.63
N ILE A 162 -2.32 13.16 -0.17
CA ILE A 162 -1.15 13.18 0.72
C ILE A 162 0.06 13.80 0.01
N SER A 163 0.39 13.30 -1.18
CA SER A 163 1.53 13.78 -1.97
C SER A 163 1.38 15.27 -2.32
N PHE A 164 0.18 15.73 -2.68
CA PHE A 164 -0.09 17.14 -2.96
C PHE A 164 0.03 18.02 -1.72
N GLU A 165 -0.54 17.61 -0.58
CA GLU A 165 -0.48 18.40 0.66
C GLU A 165 0.97 18.60 1.13
N ASP A 166 1.81 17.56 1.00
CA ASP A 166 3.22 17.66 1.36
C ASP A 166 4.03 18.51 0.37
N ALA A 167 3.75 18.40 -0.93
CA ALA A 167 4.32 19.29 -1.94
C ALA A 167 3.89 20.76 -1.72
N LEU A 168 2.62 21.00 -1.37
CA LEU A 168 2.09 22.32 -1.06
C LEU A 168 2.74 22.93 0.17
N LYS A 169 2.96 22.14 1.24
CA LYS A 169 3.69 22.60 2.44
C LYS A 169 5.12 23.02 2.08
N ARG A 170 5.83 22.23 1.29
CA ARG A 170 7.20 22.56 0.83
C ARG A 170 7.20 23.82 -0.04
N LEU A 171 6.28 23.94 -0.99
CA LEU A 171 6.15 25.15 -1.80
C LEU A 171 5.95 26.42 -0.94
N ARG A 172 5.11 26.35 0.10
CA ARG A 172 4.77 27.52 0.93
C ARG A 172 5.87 27.87 1.95
N ASN A 173 6.54 26.88 2.51
CA ASN A 173 7.54 27.09 3.56
C ASN A 173 8.97 27.27 3.01
N SER A 174 9.35 26.52 1.99
CA SER A 174 10.71 26.49 1.43
C SER A 174 10.80 26.98 -0.02
N ALA A 175 9.70 27.42 -0.63
CA ALA A 175 9.65 27.90 -2.01
C ALA A 175 10.08 26.85 -3.06
N GLU A 176 9.97 25.55 -2.74
CA GLU A 176 10.30 24.45 -3.64
C GLU A 176 9.21 24.26 -4.70
N ALA A 177 9.57 24.41 -5.98
CA ALA A 177 8.67 24.19 -7.10
C ALA A 177 8.39 22.69 -7.32
N PHE A 178 7.18 22.37 -7.77
CA PHE A 178 6.81 20.99 -8.11
C PHE A 178 5.85 20.93 -9.29
N ASP A 179 5.89 19.83 -10.02
CA ASP A 179 4.87 19.43 -11.00
C ASP A 179 4.44 18.01 -10.61
N LEU A 180 3.15 17.82 -10.35
CA LEU A 180 2.62 16.57 -9.78
C LEU A 180 1.34 16.14 -10.50
N PRO A 181 1.26 14.91 -11.04
CA PRO A 181 0.01 14.37 -11.52
C PRO A 181 -0.92 14.06 -10.34
N LEU A 182 -2.17 14.48 -10.45
CA LEU A 182 -3.21 14.29 -9.46
C LEU A 182 -4.38 13.52 -10.07
N VAL A 183 -4.91 12.58 -9.29
CA VAL A 183 -6.09 11.80 -9.67
C VAL A 183 -7.23 12.10 -8.70
N THR A 184 -8.39 12.46 -9.24
CA THR A 184 -9.61 12.70 -8.47
C THR A 184 -10.28 11.39 -8.09
N ARG A 185 -11.14 11.41 -7.06
CA ARG A 185 -11.94 10.24 -6.66
C ARG A 185 -12.87 9.74 -7.77
N LYS A 186 -13.22 10.62 -8.71
CA LYS A 186 -14.04 10.29 -9.89
C LYS A 186 -13.20 9.78 -11.06
N GLY A 187 -11.88 9.61 -10.90
CA GLY A 187 -10.97 9.10 -11.92
C GLY A 187 -10.47 10.16 -12.93
N GLY A 188 -10.78 11.44 -12.72
CA GLY A 188 -10.25 12.51 -13.56
C GLY A 188 -8.78 12.77 -13.24
N VAL A 189 -7.98 13.00 -14.28
CA VAL A 189 -6.53 13.22 -14.16
C VAL A 189 -6.24 14.69 -14.45
N MET A 190 -5.40 15.31 -13.62
CA MET A 190 -4.93 16.69 -13.79
C MET A 190 -3.50 16.83 -13.35
N GLU A 191 -2.83 17.90 -13.77
CA GLU A 191 -1.49 18.24 -13.32
C GLU A 191 -1.56 19.45 -12.39
N ALA A 192 -0.91 19.38 -11.25
CA ALA A 192 -0.72 20.51 -10.34
C ALA A 192 0.72 21.03 -10.43
N GLN A 193 0.85 22.28 -10.85
CA GLN A 193 2.13 22.97 -11.00
C GLN A 193 2.25 24.07 -9.94
N GLY A 194 3.13 23.87 -8.97
CA GLY A 194 3.39 24.79 -7.87
C GLY A 194 4.62 25.66 -8.12
N ARG A 195 4.47 26.99 -8.03
CA ARG A 195 5.57 27.97 -8.17
C ARG A 195 5.42 29.12 -7.16
N THR A 196 6.50 29.84 -6.91
CA THR A 196 6.50 31.04 -6.06
C THR A 196 6.98 32.27 -6.83
N SER A 197 6.38 33.43 -6.58
CA SER A 197 6.79 34.71 -7.17
C SER A 197 6.41 35.87 -6.24
N GLY A 198 7.37 36.75 -5.93
CA GLY A 198 7.13 37.97 -5.14
C GLY A 198 6.42 37.72 -3.79
N GLY A 199 6.79 36.66 -3.07
CA GLY A 199 6.18 36.30 -1.77
C GLY A 199 4.80 35.64 -1.86
N HIS A 200 4.33 35.34 -3.07
CA HIS A 200 3.10 34.61 -3.33
C HIS A 200 3.45 33.18 -3.75
N ALA A 201 2.73 32.20 -3.23
CA ALA A 201 2.73 30.85 -3.76
C ALA A 201 1.50 30.70 -4.66
N PHE A 202 1.66 30.13 -5.84
CA PHE A 202 0.53 29.79 -6.69
C PHE A 202 0.64 28.36 -7.19
N VAL A 203 -0.50 27.69 -7.23
CA VAL A 203 -0.63 26.36 -7.80
C VAL A 203 -1.62 26.45 -8.94
N ARG A 204 -1.18 26.02 -10.12
CA ARG A 204 -2.01 25.92 -11.31
C ARG A 204 -2.40 24.46 -11.50
N PHE A 205 -3.70 24.20 -11.53
CA PHE A 205 -4.30 22.91 -11.86
C PHE A 205 -4.71 22.94 -13.32
N ILE A 206 -4.24 21.98 -14.10
CA ILE A 206 -4.50 21.87 -15.55
C ILE A 206 -5.21 20.55 -15.79
N GLU A 207 -6.38 20.58 -16.42
CA GLU A 207 -7.05 19.36 -16.84
C GLU A 207 -6.18 18.66 -17.90
N LEU A 208 -5.74 17.43 -17.62
CA LEU A 208 -5.05 16.61 -18.59
C LEU A 208 -6.12 15.94 -19.45
N SER A 209 -6.42 16.53 -20.60
CA SER A 209 -7.30 15.94 -21.61
C SER A 209 -6.49 15.30 -22.74
N GLY A 210 -7.05 14.27 -23.38
CA GLY A 210 -6.40 13.56 -24.49
C GLY A 210 -5.13 12.78 -24.08
N GLU A 211 -4.08 12.88 -24.89
CA GLU A 211 -2.84 12.07 -24.76
C GLU A 211 -2.13 12.24 -23.41
N ARG A 212 -2.18 13.42 -22.80
CA ARG A 212 -1.51 13.67 -21.51
C ARG A 212 -2.18 12.94 -20.34
N SER A 213 -3.51 12.76 -20.41
CA SER A 213 -4.28 11.97 -19.43
C SER A 213 -3.87 10.51 -19.48
N LEU A 214 -3.74 9.98 -20.71
CA LEU A 214 -3.37 8.60 -20.97
C LEU A 214 -1.92 8.34 -20.54
N LEU A 215 -1.00 9.29 -20.79
CA LEU A 215 0.39 9.19 -20.34
C LEU A 215 0.48 9.12 -18.81
N ALA A 216 -0.22 10.01 -18.10
CA ALA A 216 -0.23 10.01 -16.64
C ALA A 216 -0.86 8.73 -16.06
N GLN A 217 -1.90 8.17 -16.69
CA GLN A 217 -2.46 6.86 -16.30
C GLN A 217 -1.47 5.73 -16.52
N LEU A 218 -0.80 5.68 -17.68
CA LEU A 218 0.22 4.67 -17.96
C LEU A 218 1.40 4.75 -16.98
N GLU A 219 1.85 5.95 -16.62
CA GLU A 219 2.91 6.14 -15.62
C GLU A 219 2.48 5.62 -14.25
N ALA A 220 1.25 5.92 -13.82
CA ALA A 220 0.71 5.43 -12.55
C ALA A 220 0.55 3.90 -12.53
N ASP A 221 0.03 3.31 -13.61
CA ASP A 221 -0.11 1.85 -13.75
C ASP A 221 1.26 1.17 -13.78
N HIS A 222 2.23 1.75 -14.49
CA HIS A 222 3.60 1.27 -14.52
C HIS A 222 4.24 1.29 -13.13
N ALA A 223 4.11 2.40 -12.38
CA ALA A 223 4.62 2.51 -11.02
C ALA A 223 4.00 1.45 -10.10
N ARG A 224 2.69 1.21 -10.20
CA ARG A 224 1.99 0.18 -9.42
C ARG A 224 2.47 -1.23 -9.75
N LEU A 225 2.62 -1.56 -11.04
CA LEU A 225 3.12 -2.86 -11.49
C LEU A 225 4.56 -3.09 -11.01
N MET A 226 5.42 -2.08 -11.12
CA MET A 226 6.80 -2.16 -10.64
C MET A 226 6.87 -2.38 -9.13
N SER A 227 6.05 -1.67 -8.35
CA SER A 227 5.97 -1.88 -6.90
C SER A 227 5.49 -3.30 -6.52
N SER A 228 4.48 -3.81 -7.24
CA SER A 228 3.97 -5.17 -7.02
C SER A 228 5.02 -6.23 -7.37
N PHE A 229 5.73 -6.04 -8.48
CA PHE A 229 6.83 -6.91 -8.90
C PHE A 229 7.99 -6.91 -7.89
N ASP A 230 8.42 -5.73 -7.41
CA ASP A 230 9.44 -5.61 -6.37
C ASP A 230 9.05 -6.37 -5.09
N THR A 231 7.78 -6.27 -4.68
CA THR A 231 7.27 -6.99 -3.51
C THR A 231 7.37 -8.50 -3.68
N ILE A 232 6.94 -9.02 -4.85
CA ILE A 232 7.02 -10.46 -5.15
C ILE A 232 8.47 -10.92 -5.26
N GLN A 233 9.34 -10.13 -5.91
CA GLN A 233 10.75 -10.44 -6.04
C GLN A 233 11.42 -10.52 -4.66
N LYS A 234 11.15 -9.57 -3.77
CA LYS A 234 11.66 -9.58 -2.38
C LYS A 234 11.17 -10.79 -1.59
N LEU A 235 9.93 -11.22 -1.80
CA LEU A 235 9.40 -12.44 -1.18
C LEU A 235 10.18 -13.67 -1.64
N PHE A 236 10.41 -13.82 -2.95
CA PHE A 236 11.19 -14.94 -3.47
C PHE A 236 12.67 -14.87 -3.04
N GLU A 237 13.22 -13.68 -2.87
CA GLU A 237 14.59 -13.49 -2.35
C GLU A 237 14.73 -13.94 -0.89
N ALA A 238 13.71 -13.70 -0.06
CA ALA A 238 13.69 -14.12 1.34
C ALA A 238 13.38 -15.61 1.54
N MET A 239 12.92 -16.31 0.50
CA MET A 239 12.56 -17.72 0.58
C MET A 239 13.80 -18.63 0.65
N GLU A 240 13.79 -19.61 1.55
CA GLU A 240 14.91 -20.56 1.74
C GLU A 240 14.97 -21.67 0.67
N SER A 241 13.92 -21.77 -0.15
CA SER A 241 13.83 -22.71 -1.27
C SER A 241 14.44 -22.10 -2.53
N PRO A 242 15.25 -22.84 -3.31
CA PRO A 242 15.75 -22.38 -4.61
C PRO A 242 14.62 -22.01 -5.58
N VAL A 243 14.66 -20.78 -6.10
CA VAL A 243 13.75 -20.28 -7.13
C VAL A 243 14.55 -19.78 -8.33
N TRP A 244 14.09 -20.08 -9.53
CA TRP A 244 14.74 -19.66 -10.77
C TRP A 244 13.75 -19.28 -11.87
N LEU A 245 14.17 -18.37 -12.73
CA LEU A 245 13.48 -17.99 -13.95
C LEU A 245 14.40 -18.21 -15.16
N LYS A 246 13.82 -18.78 -16.21
CA LYS A 246 14.48 -19.06 -17.48
C LYS A 246 13.80 -18.32 -18.62
N ASP A 247 14.58 -17.92 -19.61
CA ASP A 247 14.06 -17.34 -20.86
C ASP A 247 13.49 -18.42 -21.79
N GLN A 248 13.07 -18.02 -22.99
CA GLN A 248 12.56 -18.95 -24.02
C GLN A 248 13.63 -19.92 -24.56
N ALA A 249 14.92 -19.58 -24.43
CA ALA A 249 16.03 -20.46 -24.79
C ALA A 249 16.38 -21.45 -23.65
N GLY A 250 15.75 -21.32 -22.49
CA GLY A 250 16.01 -22.14 -21.31
C GLY A 250 17.27 -21.74 -20.55
N GLN A 251 17.79 -20.52 -20.77
CA GLN A 251 18.89 -19.93 -20.00
C GLN A 251 18.34 -19.24 -18.75
N LEU A 252 19.08 -19.34 -17.65
CA LEU A 252 18.74 -18.64 -16.41
C LEU A 252 18.94 -17.13 -16.62
N TYR A 253 17.94 -16.32 -16.25
CA TYR A 253 18.09 -14.86 -16.23
C TYR A 253 17.86 -14.26 -14.84
N TRP A 254 17.29 -15.04 -13.91
CA TRP A 254 17.09 -14.63 -12.53
C TRP A 254 17.04 -15.84 -11.60
N THR A 255 17.63 -15.72 -10.42
CA THR A 255 17.61 -16.72 -9.35
C THR A 255 17.62 -16.02 -7.99
N ASN A 256 17.06 -16.64 -6.96
CA ASN A 256 17.20 -16.13 -5.58
C ASN A 256 18.51 -16.59 -4.91
N THR A 257 18.85 -16.00 -3.77
CA THR A 257 20.05 -16.37 -2.99
C THR A 257 20.05 -17.82 -2.52
N ALA A 258 18.88 -18.42 -2.27
CA ALA A 258 18.80 -19.84 -1.92
C ALA A 258 19.28 -20.74 -3.07
N TYR A 259 18.97 -20.38 -4.32
CA TYR A 259 19.49 -21.08 -5.50
C TYR A 259 21.01 -20.98 -5.59
N ALA A 260 21.58 -19.78 -5.41
CA ALA A 260 23.03 -19.58 -5.44
C ALA A 260 23.74 -20.41 -4.36
N ARG A 261 23.19 -20.44 -3.14
CA ARG A 261 23.67 -21.29 -2.05
C ARG A 261 23.57 -22.77 -2.38
N ALA A 262 22.47 -23.21 -3.00
CA ALA A 262 22.27 -24.61 -3.36
C ALA A 262 23.31 -25.11 -4.37
N VAL A 263 23.79 -24.26 -5.29
CA VAL A 263 24.82 -24.60 -6.28
C VAL A 263 26.24 -24.19 -5.88
N ASP A 264 26.47 -23.88 -4.60
CA ASP A 264 27.76 -23.43 -4.05
C ASP A 264 28.35 -22.23 -4.81
N ARG A 265 27.57 -21.16 -4.95
CA ARG A 265 28.01 -19.87 -5.48
C ARG A 265 27.72 -18.73 -4.51
N GLU A 266 28.59 -17.72 -4.52
CA GLU A 266 28.48 -16.56 -3.64
C GLU A 266 27.34 -15.63 -4.04
N ASN A 267 27.12 -15.44 -5.35
CA ASN A 267 26.16 -14.48 -5.89
C ASN A 267 25.32 -15.04 -7.04
N CYS A 268 24.06 -14.60 -7.14
CA CYS A 268 23.15 -14.97 -8.22
C CYS A 268 23.66 -14.55 -9.61
N GLU A 269 24.37 -13.42 -9.71
CA GLU A 269 24.93 -12.94 -10.98
C GLU A 269 25.96 -13.92 -11.55
N GLN A 270 26.80 -14.52 -10.69
CA GLN A 270 27.77 -15.54 -11.11
C GLN A 270 27.06 -16.81 -11.59
N VAL A 271 25.99 -17.24 -10.89
CA VAL A 271 25.18 -18.39 -11.30
C VAL A 271 24.61 -18.20 -12.71
N ILE A 272 24.09 -17.00 -12.99
CA ILE A 272 23.50 -16.63 -14.28
C ILE A 272 24.58 -16.59 -15.36
N HIS A 273 25.70 -15.91 -15.09
CA HIS A 273 26.82 -15.78 -16.03
C HIS A 273 27.44 -17.14 -16.41
N ASP A 274 27.69 -17.98 -15.41
CA ASP A 274 28.30 -19.31 -15.61
C ASP A 274 27.28 -20.35 -16.05
N GLY A 275 25.98 -20.02 -16.00
CA GLY A 275 24.88 -20.89 -16.36
C GLY A 275 24.80 -22.16 -15.50
N VAL A 276 25.21 -22.08 -14.23
CA VAL A 276 25.24 -23.21 -13.29
C VAL A 276 23.81 -23.65 -12.99
N ARG A 277 23.54 -24.95 -13.12
CA ARG A 277 22.18 -25.50 -12.98
C ARG A 277 22.10 -26.43 -11.77
N LEU A 278 21.01 -26.31 -11.03
CA LEU A 278 20.68 -27.17 -9.88
C LEU A 278 20.44 -28.64 -10.27
N LEU A 279 19.91 -28.87 -11.48
CA LEU A 279 19.59 -30.22 -11.97
C LEU A 279 20.59 -30.70 -13.00
N ASP A 280 20.94 -31.97 -12.89
CA ASP A 280 21.75 -32.71 -13.84
C ASP A 280 21.05 -32.87 -15.20
N SER A 281 21.79 -33.32 -16.21
CA SER A 281 21.30 -33.35 -17.59
C SER A 281 20.11 -34.28 -17.80
N ALA A 282 20.03 -35.42 -17.11
CA ALA A 282 18.98 -36.42 -17.31
C ALA A 282 17.62 -35.90 -16.79
N GLU A 283 17.64 -35.37 -15.58
CA GLU A 283 16.50 -34.79 -14.87
C GLU A 283 15.94 -33.59 -15.64
N ARG A 284 16.82 -32.75 -16.19
CA ARG A 284 16.41 -31.62 -17.05
C ARG A 284 15.66 -32.06 -18.30
N LEU A 285 16.07 -33.17 -18.92
CA LEU A 285 15.37 -33.71 -20.09
C LEU A 285 13.99 -34.26 -19.71
N GLU A 286 13.86 -34.88 -18.53
CA GLU A 286 12.57 -35.34 -18.02
C GLU A 286 11.61 -34.17 -17.77
N VAL A 287 12.08 -33.14 -17.05
CA VAL A 287 11.31 -31.91 -16.77
C VAL A 287 10.86 -31.26 -18.08
N GLY A 288 11.80 -31.07 -19.02
CA GLY A 288 11.50 -30.43 -20.31
C GLY A 288 10.52 -31.24 -21.16
N ARG A 289 10.55 -32.57 -21.11
CA ARG A 289 9.59 -33.42 -21.84
C ARG A 289 8.17 -33.24 -21.29
N LYS A 290 7.99 -33.39 -19.98
CA LYS A 290 6.67 -33.26 -19.32
C LYS A 290 6.10 -31.84 -19.43
N GLN A 291 6.94 -30.82 -19.38
CA GLN A 291 6.51 -29.44 -19.62
C GLN A 291 5.98 -29.21 -21.03
N ARG A 292 6.61 -29.77 -22.07
CA ARG A 292 6.10 -29.67 -23.45
C ARG A 292 4.75 -30.37 -23.63
N GLU A 293 4.50 -31.43 -22.86
CA GLU A 293 3.25 -32.19 -22.92
C GLU A 293 2.10 -31.51 -22.16
N THR A 294 2.37 -30.93 -20.99
CA THR A 294 1.32 -30.49 -20.05
C THR A 294 1.40 -29.03 -19.63
N GLY A 295 2.45 -28.30 -20.04
CA GLY A 295 2.74 -26.92 -19.62
C GLY A 295 3.29 -26.78 -18.19
N LYS A 296 3.38 -27.88 -17.43
CA LYS A 296 3.91 -27.89 -16.06
C LYS A 296 4.67 -29.17 -15.74
N PHE A 297 5.58 -29.10 -14.79
CA PHE A 297 6.20 -30.26 -14.16
C PHE A 297 6.00 -30.17 -12.65
N ASN A 298 5.68 -31.29 -12.03
CA ASN A 298 5.73 -31.48 -10.58
C ASN A 298 6.27 -32.89 -10.30
N GLY A 299 7.27 -33.00 -9.44
CA GLY A 299 7.83 -34.30 -9.07
C GLY A 299 9.11 -34.21 -8.24
N ALA A 300 9.38 -35.29 -7.51
CA ALA A 300 10.59 -35.45 -6.71
C ALA A 300 11.76 -35.94 -7.58
N LEU A 301 12.86 -35.18 -7.59
CA LEU A 301 14.06 -35.47 -8.35
C LEU A 301 15.31 -35.33 -7.46
N PRO A 302 16.33 -36.19 -7.66
CA PRO A 302 17.59 -36.05 -6.95
C PRO A 302 18.36 -34.82 -7.48
N ALA A 303 19.00 -34.08 -6.57
CA ALA A 303 19.90 -32.98 -6.91
C ALA A 303 21.03 -32.88 -5.88
N ILE A 304 22.15 -32.25 -6.27
CA ILE A 304 23.24 -31.93 -5.35
C ILE A 304 23.00 -30.52 -4.82
N VAL A 305 22.85 -30.40 -3.51
CA VAL A 305 22.62 -29.13 -2.80
C VAL A 305 23.73 -28.95 -1.79
N SER A 306 24.57 -27.95 -1.98
CA SER A 306 25.73 -27.66 -1.12
C SER A 306 26.65 -28.87 -0.89
N GLY A 307 26.90 -29.63 -1.96
CA GLY A 307 27.70 -30.86 -1.93
C GLY A 307 26.95 -32.14 -1.51
N ASP A 308 25.78 -32.03 -0.89
CA ASP A 308 25.00 -33.19 -0.42
C ASP A 308 23.92 -33.62 -1.42
N ARG A 309 23.76 -34.93 -1.60
CA ARG A 309 22.70 -35.48 -2.46
C ARG A 309 21.36 -35.44 -1.73
N LYS A 310 20.44 -34.63 -2.24
CA LYS A 310 19.10 -34.42 -1.67
C LYS A 310 18.00 -34.80 -2.65
N ILE A 311 16.81 -35.07 -2.11
CA ILE A 311 15.59 -35.24 -2.91
C ILE A 311 14.80 -33.93 -2.86
N LEU A 312 14.66 -33.31 -4.02
CA LEU A 312 13.94 -32.05 -4.18
C LEU A 312 12.61 -32.29 -4.87
N ASP A 313 11.55 -31.71 -4.32
CA ASP A 313 10.24 -31.62 -4.98
C ASP A 313 10.22 -30.37 -5.85
N ILE A 314 10.23 -30.60 -7.16
CA ILE A 314 10.44 -29.57 -8.16
C ILE A 314 9.12 -29.28 -8.83
N THR A 315 8.74 -28.01 -8.80
CA THR A 315 7.62 -27.50 -9.58
C THR A 315 8.14 -26.50 -10.59
N GLU A 316 7.95 -26.75 -11.88
CA GLU A 316 8.37 -25.84 -12.95
C GLU A 316 7.24 -25.62 -13.95
N VAL A 317 6.87 -24.37 -14.19
CA VAL A 317 5.74 -23.97 -15.04
C VAL A 317 6.25 -23.23 -16.27
N ALA A 318 5.71 -23.60 -17.44
CA ALA A 318 5.97 -22.88 -18.68
C ALA A 318 5.09 -21.62 -18.77
N THR A 319 5.71 -20.51 -19.15
CA THR A 319 5.07 -19.21 -19.35
C THR A 319 5.33 -18.72 -20.78
N ARG A 320 4.66 -17.64 -21.21
CA ARG A 320 4.92 -17.03 -22.52
C ARG A 320 6.35 -16.51 -22.67
N SER A 321 6.99 -16.16 -21.56
CA SER A 321 8.31 -15.52 -21.52
C SER A 321 9.46 -16.51 -21.30
N GLY A 322 9.16 -17.80 -21.12
CA GLY A 322 10.12 -18.84 -20.73
C GLY A 322 9.55 -19.69 -19.59
N ASN A 323 10.38 -20.10 -18.63
CA ASN A 323 9.95 -21.00 -17.54
C ASN A 323 10.24 -20.41 -16.16
N ALA A 324 9.43 -20.77 -15.18
CA ALA A 324 9.66 -20.44 -13.77
C ALA A 324 9.63 -21.72 -12.93
N GLY A 325 10.58 -21.87 -12.01
CA GLY A 325 10.68 -23.06 -11.18
C GLY A 325 11.05 -22.79 -9.74
N ILE A 326 10.61 -23.69 -8.87
CA ILE A 326 10.95 -23.76 -7.46
C ILE A 326 11.30 -25.20 -7.09
N ALA A 327 12.27 -25.38 -6.19
CA ALA A 327 12.62 -26.67 -5.62
C ALA A 327 12.48 -26.61 -4.10
N ILE A 328 11.81 -27.61 -3.51
CA ILE A 328 11.62 -27.72 -2.06
C ILE A 328 12.33 -28.99 -1.59
N ASP A 329 13.20 -28.87 -0.58
CA ASP A 329 13.84 -30.03 0.03
C ASP A 329 12.81 -30.86 0.81
N ARG A 330 12.67 -32.14 0.46
CA ARG A 330 11.82 -33.09 1.20
C ARG A 330 12.62 -34.14 1.96
N SER A 331 13.96 -34.07 1.87
CA SER A 331 14.86 -35.08 2.43
C SER A 331 14.62 -35.32 3.91
N GLU A 332 14.34 -34.27 4.70
CA GLU A 332 14.05 -34.40 6.13
C GLU A 332 12.75 -35.17 6.39
N VAL A 333 11.68 -34.85 5.65
CA VAL A 333 10.37 -35.52 5.78
C VAL A 333 10.47 -36.99 5.38
N GLU A 334 11.19 -37.29 4.30
CA GLU A 334 11.47 -38.67 3.89
C GLU A 334 12.33 -39.41 4.92
N ALA A 335 13.36 -38.77 5.49
CA ALA A 335 14.23 -39.36 6.51
C ALA A 335 13.47 -39.69 7.80
N ILE A 336 12.59 -38.79 8.26
CA ILE A 336 11.72 -39.02 9.42
C ILE A 336 10.79 -40.21 9.15
N ARG A 337 10.16 -40.26 7.97
CA ARG A 337 9.28 -41.36 7.59
C ARG A 337 10.04 -42.70 7.51
N ALA A 338 11.27 -42.70 6.99
CA ALA A 338 12.12 -43.89 6.97
C ALA A 338 12.49 -44.36 8.38
N THR A 339 12.87 -43.43 9.24
CA THR A 339 13.20 -43.71 10.66
C THR A 339 12.00 -44.30 11.40
N LEU A 340 10.81 -43.72 11.23
CA LEU A 340 9.58 -44.25 11.83
C LEU A 340 9.29 -45.68 11.38
N LYS A 341 9.40 -45.97 10.07
CA LYS A 341 9.23 -47.33 9.55
C LYS A 341 10.22 -48.31 10.19
N GLN A 342 11.47 -47.90 10.34
CA GLN A 342 12.50 -48.73 10.94
C GLN A 342 12.25 -48.97 12.43
N THR A 343 11.81 -47.95 13.18
CA THR A 343 11.44 -48.08 14.59
C THR A 343 10.26 -49.03 14.76
N ILE A 344 9.21 -48.93 13.93
CA ILE A 344 8.08 -49.85 13.93
C ILE A 344 8.55 -51.29 13.67
N ALA A 345 9.39 -51.49 12.65
CA ALA A 345 9.94 -52.81 12.33
C ALA A 345 10.79 -53.38 13.47
N SER A 346 11.61 -52.54 14.12
CA SER A 346 12.41 -52.95 15.28
C SER A 346 11.54 -53.33 16.48
N HIS A 347 10.48 -52.56 16.78
CA HIS A 347 9.54 -52.90 17.84
C HIS A 347 8.77 -54.21 17.55
N ALA A 348 8.35 -54.41 16.29
CA ALA A 348 7.74 -55.66 15.86
C ALA A 348 8.67 -56.86 16.07
N GLN A 349 9.96 -56.72 15.72
CA GLN A 349 10.96 -57.77 15.93
C GLN A 349 11.17 -58.11 17.42
N THR A 350 11.19 -57.12 18.31
CA THR A 350 11.32 -57.37 19.75
C THR A 350 10.12 -58.15 20.30
N LEU A 351 8.90 -57.83 19.87
CA LEU A 351 7.69 -58.56 20.25
C LEU A 351 7.66 -59.98 19.66
N ASP A 352 8.27 -60.20 18.50
CA ASP A 352 8.32 -61.51 17.85
C ASP A 352 9.20 -62.53 18.61
N HIS A 353 10.19 -62.05 19.36
CA HIS A 353 11.07 -62.87 20.20
C HIS A 353 10.48 -63.19 21.59
N LEU A 354 9.34 -62.61 21.96
CA LEU A 354 8.68 -62.94 23.23
C LEU A 354 8.06 -64.35 23.16
N ALA A 355 8.31 -65.17 24.18
CA ALA A 355 7.72 -66.50 24.30
C ALA A 355 6.20 -66.45 24.57
N THR A 356 5.71 -65.34 25.10
CA THR A 356 4.29 -65.08 25.35
C THR A 356 3.57 -64.75 24.05
N ALA A 357 2.41 -65.36 23.81
CA ALA A 357 1.62 -65.12 22.62
C ALA A 357 0.95 -63.75 22.66
N ILE A 358 1.15 -62.92 21.64
CA ILE A 358 0.63 -61.54 21.57
C ILE A 358 -0.07 -61.30 20.23
N ALA A 359 -1.25 -60.67 20.27
CA ALA A 359 -1.97 -60.17 19.11
C ALA A 359 -2.51 -58.75 19.36
N MET A 360 -2.36 -57.84 18.41
CA MET A 360 -2.82 -56.45 18.52
C MET A 360 -3.86 -56.16 17.44
N PHE A 361 -4.96 -55.52 17.83
CA PHE A 361 -6.08 -55.17 16.97
C PHE A 361 -6.30 -53.66 16.94
N ASP A 362 -6.73 -53.12 15.80
CA ASP A 362 -7.08 -51.70 15.65
C ASP A 362 -8.49 -51.36 16.17
N VAL A 363 -8.88 -50.09 15.99
CA VAL A 363 -10.22 -49.56 16.35
C VAL A 363 -11.36 -50.25 15.61
N HIS A 364 -11.07 -50.83 14.45
CA HIS A 364 -12.03 -51.60 13.65
C HIS A 364 -11.97 -53.11 13.97
N GLN A 365 -11.31 -53.48 15.08
CA GLN A 365 -11.11 -54.84 15.55
C GLN A 365 -10.33 -55.73 14.56
N LYS A 366 -9.57 -55.15 13.62
CA LYS A 366 -8.75 -55.90 12.66
C LYS A 366 -7.37 -56.16 13.21
N LEU A 367 -6.84 -57.36 12.94
CA LEU A 367 -5.51 -57.77 13.36
C LEU A 367 -4.44 -56.90 12.66
N GLN A 368 -3.65 -56.17 13.45
CA GLN A 368 -2.55 -55.33 12.99
C GLN A 368 -1.18 -55.99 13.20
N PHE A 369 -1.05 -56.79 14.26
CA PHE A 369 0.20 -57.46 14.60
C PHE A 369 -0.09 -58.79 15.33
N TYR A 370 0.74 -59.79 15.06
CA TYR A 370 0.80 -61.05 15.81
C TYR A 370 2.25 -61.52 15.88
N ASN A 371 2.66 -62.16 16.97
CA ASN A 371 3.98 -62.78 17.06
C ASN A 371 3.96 -64.29 16.76
N SER A 372 5.15 -64.86 16.58
CA SER A 372 5.32 -66.29 16.30
C SER A 372 4.77 -67.19 17.41
N ALA A 373 4.79 -66.74 18.67
CA ALA A 373 4.18 -67.46 19.79
C ALA A 373 2.65 -67.55 19.66
N PHE A 374 1.97 -66.47 19.26
CA PHE A 374 0.53 -66.46 19.03
C PHE A 374 0.12 -67.41 17.90
N GLN A 375 0.87 -67.40 16.79
CA GLN A 375 0.65 -68.33 15.69
C GLN A 375 0.79 -69.78 16.15
N LYS A 376 1.86 -70.12 16.89
CA LYS A 376 2.13 -71.48 17.38
C LYS A 376 1.11 -71.94 18.42
N LEU A 377 0.72 -71.07 19.35
CA LEU A 377 -0.25 -71.39 20.41
C LEU A 377 -1.59 -71.83 19.82
N TRP A 378 -2.10 -71.06 18.85
CA TRP A 378 -3.41 -71.30 18.25
C TRP A 378 -3.39 -72.16 16.99
N GLY A 379 -2.22 -72.43 16.40
CA GLY A 379 -2.07 -73.25 15.21
C GLY A 379 -2.68 -72.62 13.94
N LEU A 380 -2.87 -71.30 13.93
CA LEU A 380 -3.52 -70.59 12.83
C LEU A 380 -2.58 -70.47 11.61
N GLN A 381 -3.15 -70.56 10.41
CA GLN A 381 -2.40 -70.44 9.17
C GLN A 381 -1.93 -69.00 8.93
N PRO A 382 -0.65 -68.74 8.58
CA PRO A 382 -0.15 -67.40 8.27
C PRO A 382 -0.99 -66.69 7.21
N ALA A 383 -1.35 -67.41 6.14
CA ALA A 383 -2.16 -66.88 5.05
C ALA A 383 -3.53 -66.34 5.51
N PHE A 384 -4.09 -66.84 6.61
CA PHE A 384 -5.30 -66.28 7.21
C PHE A 384 -5.00 -65.03 8.04
N LEU A 385 -3.96 -65.06 8.89
CA LEU A 385 -3.59 -63.92 9.73
C LEU A 385 -3.16 -62.70 8.89
N ASP A 386 -2.50 -62.93 7.76
CA ASP A 386 -2.05 -61.88 6.83
C ASP A 386 -3.21 -61.16 6.11
N THR A 387 -4.43 -61.72 6.12
CA THR A 387 -5.64 -61.03 5.61
C THR A 387 -6.17 -59.94 6.53
N GLN A 388 -5.52 -59.73 7.68
CA GLN A 388 -5.96 -58.83 8.76
C GLN A 388 -7.40 -59.14 9.22
N PRO A 389 -7.67 -60.39 9.66
CA PRO A 389 -9.00 -60.81 10.08
C PRO A 389 -9.46 -60.01 11.30
N THR A 390 -10.78 -59.91 11.48
CA THR A 390 -11.31 -59.29 12.70
C THR A 390 -11.12 -60.20 13.91
N ASN A 391 -11.07 -59.63 15.11
CA ASN A 391 -10.92 -60.41 16.35
C ASN A 391 -12.02 -61.48 16.48
N ALA A 392 -13.26 -61.16 16.09
CA ALA A 392 -14.34 -62.13 16.01
C ALA A 392 -14.01 -63.33 15.10
N GLN A 393 -13.46 -63.07 13.91
CA GLN A 393 -13.05 -64.13 12.96
C GLN A 393 -11.90 -64.97 13.52
N VAL A 394 -10.96 -64.35 14.25
CA VAL A 394 -9.87 -65.06 14.92
C VAL A 394 -10.42 -66.00 16.01
N LEU A 395 -11.31 -65.52 16.88
CA LEU A 395 -11.96 -66.36 17.91
C LEU A 395 -12.76 -67.51 17.29
N ASP A 396 -13.49 -67.24 16.20
CA ASP A 396 -14.25 -68.26 15.47
C ASP A 396 -13.32 -69.32 14.86
N ALA A 397 -12.16 -68.92 14.31
CA ALA A 397 -11.16 -69.84 13.78
C ALA A 397 -10.52 -70.71 14.88
N ILE A 398 -10.17 -70.11 16.03
CA ILE A 398 -9.65 -70.84 17.20
C ILE A 398 -10.67 -71.88 17.70
N ARG A 399 -11.95 -71.52 17.72
CA ARG A 399 -13.04 -72.45 18.06
C ARG A 399 -13.16 -73.59 17.05
N ALA A 400 -13.06 -73.31 15.76
CA ALA A 400 -13.14 -74.32 14.71
C ALA A 400 -12.05 -75.40 14.87
N GLU A 401 -10.87 -75.01 15.32
CA GLU A 401 -9.74 -75.90 15.66
C GLU A 401 -9.91 -76.63 17.02
N ARG A 402 -11.06 -76.45 17.69
CA ARG A 402 -11.40 -77.02 19.02
C ARG A 402 -10.38 -76.71 20.12
N LYS A 403 -9.71 -75.56 20.00
CA LYS A 403 -8.72 -75.11 20.98
C LYS A 403 -9.33 -74.45 22.21
N LEU A 404 -10.58 -74.00 22.14
CA LEU A 404 -11.31 -73.42 23.27
C LEU A 404 -12.27 -74.42 23.90
N PRO A 405 -12.54 -74.32 25.22
CA PRO A 405 -13.55 -75.14 25.88
C PRO A 405 -14.95 -74.94 25.28
N GLU A 406 -15.75 -76.01 25.28
CA GLU A 406 -17.12 -75.98 24.74
C GLU A 406 -18.03 -75.14 25.63
N MET A 407 -18.22 -73.87 25.24
CA MET A 407 -19.15 -72.96 25.89
C MET A 407 -20.60 -73.23 25.45
N PRO A 408 -21.58 -73.29 26.39
CA PRO A 408 -23.00 -73.52 26.08
C PRO A 408 -23.61 -72.47 25.13
N ASP A 409 -23.17 -71.21 25.21
CA ASP A 409 -23.58 -70.12 24.34
C ASP A 409 -22.36 -69.37 23.80
N TRP A 410 -21.88 -69.80 22.63
CA TRP A 410 -20.73 -69.18 21.96
C TRP A 410 -20.94 -67.71 21.63
N ARG A 411 -22.15 -67.38 21.16
CA ARG A 411 -22.43 -66.04 20.65
C ARG A 411 -22.34 -65.04 21.79
N LYS A 412 -22.98 -65.37 22.92
CA LYS A 412 -22.93 -64.53 24.12
C LYS A 412 -21.52 -64.41 24.67
N TRP A 413 -20.77 -65.52 24.76
CA TRP A 413 -19.38 -65.48 25.23
C TRP A 413 -18.50 -64.59 24.33
N ARG A 414 -18.60 -64.75 23.01
CA ARG A 414 -17.84 -63.93 22.05
C ARG A 414 -18.22 -62.45 22.15
N GLU A 415 -19.49 -62.13 22.32
CA GLU A 415 -19.94 -60.75 22.54
C GLU A 415 -19.33 -60.18 23.83
N THR A 416 -19.31 -60.92 24.94
CA THR A 416 -18.64 -60.51 26.19
C THR A 416 -17.14 -60.29 26.01
N GLN A 417 -16.45 -61.14 25.25
CA GLN A 417 -15.02 -60.94 24.97
C GLN A 417 -14.76 -59.70 24.09
N LEU A 418 -15.68 -59.35 23.19
CA LEU A 418 -15.56 -58.16 22.35
C LEU A 418 -16.01 -56.86 23.05
N GLU A 419 -16.70 -56.92 24.19
CA GLU A 419 -17.00 -55.75 25.01
C GLU A 419 -15.74 -55.07 25.56
N ILE A 420 -14.60 -55.79 25.60
CA ILE A 420 -13.31 -55.27 26.09
C ILE A 420 -12.81 -54.08 25.24
N TYR A 421 -13.22 -53.95 23.98
CA TYR A 421 -12.92 -52.76 23.16
C TYR A 421 -13.57 -51.47 23.69
N ARG A 422 -14.56 -51.58 24.57
CA ARG A 422 -15.22 -50.45 25.23
C ARG A 422 -14.72 -50.22 26.66
N ALA A 423 -13.87 -51.12 27.18
CA ALA A 423 -13.31 -51.00 28.52
C ALA A 423 -12.18 -49.96 28.55
N LEU A 424 -12.06 -49.24 29.67
CA LEU A 424 -10.95 -48.29 29.91
C LEU A 424 -9.77 -48.92 30.64
N GLU A 425 -9.99 -50.07 31.29
CA GLU A 425 -8.98 -50.77 32.08
C GLU A 425 -8.65 -52.13 31.47
N ALA A 426 -7.45 -52.62 31.80
CA ALA A 426 -7.01 -53.96 31.46
C ALA A 426 -7.96 -55.01 32.07
N ASN A 427 -8.33 -56.00 31.27
CA ASN A 427 -9.09 -57.15 31.74
C ASN A 427 -8.21 -58.39 31.76
N GLU A 428 -8.35 -59.19 32.81
CA GLU A 428 -7.63 -60.45 32.97
C GLU A 428 -8.63 -61.59 33.17
N ASP A 429 -8.47 -62.65 32.39
CA ASP A 429 -9.32 -63.84 32.42
C ASP A 429 -8.47 -65.11 32.33
N TRP A 430 -8.97 -66.22 32.88
CA TRP A 430 -8.27 -67.50 32.93
C TRP A 430 -8.97 -68.51 32.03
N TRP A 431 -8.28 -68.94 30.98
CA TRP A 431 -8.81 -69.88 30.00
C TRP A 431 -8.20 -71.26 30.22
N TYR A 432 -9.07 -72.24 30.45
CA TYR A 432 -8.70 -73.64 30.59
C TYR A 432 -8.91 -74.35 29.26
N LEU A 433 -7.82 -74.70 28.58
CA LEU A 433 -7.86 -75.30 27.26
C LEU A 433 -8.12 -76.82 27.35
N PRO A 434 -8.78 -77.42 26.33
CA PRO A 434 -9.05 -78.86 26.30
C PRO A 434 -7.80 -79.75 26.28
N ASP A 435 -6.65 -79.21 25.88
CA ASP A 435 -5.35 -79.90 25.87
C ASP A 435 -4.67 -79.93 27.25
N GLY A 436 -5.33 -79.40 28.29
CA GLY A 436 -4.85 -79.38 29.67
C GLY A 436 -4.02 -78.14 30.02
N GLN A 437 -3.78 -77.24 29.07
CA GLN A 437 -3.09 -75.98 29.34
C GLN A 437 -4.01 -74.99 30.04
N THR A 438 -3.46 -74.21 30.96
CA THR A 438 -4.13 -73.03 31.52
C THR A 438 -3.44 -71.78 31.00
N LEU A 439 -4.22 -70.92 30.36
CA LEU A 439 -3.78 -69.63 29.86
C LEU A 439 -4.33 -68.51 30.73
N ARG A 440 -3.45 -67.59 31.09
CA ARG A 440 -3.81 -66.27 31.59
C ARG A 440 -3.93 -65.33 30.39
N VAL A 441 -5.14 -64.85 30.15
CA VAL A 441 -5.47 -63.96 29.03
C VAL A 441 -5.61 -62.56 29.55
N VAL A 442 -4.68 -61.70 29.16
CA VAL A 442 -4.67 -60.28 29.52
C VAL A 442 -5.00 -59.45 28.30
N VAL A 443 -6.01 -58.60 28.42
CA VAL A 443 -6.51 -57.77 27.33
C VAL A 443 -6.37 -56.31 27.73
N ASN A 444 -5.47 -55.61 27.05
CA ASN A 444 -5.11 -54.22 27.32
C ASN A 444 -5.68 -53.29 26.22
N PRO A 445 -6.74 -52.52 26.49
CA PRO A 445 -7.22 -51.50 25.56
C PRO A 445 -6.22 -50.34 25.45
N HIS A 446 -6.04 -49.81 24.25
CA HIS A 446 -5.18 -48.66 23.95
C HIS A 446 -5.98 -47.36 23.99
N SER A 447 -5.34 -46.27 24.42
CA SER A 447 -5.96 -44.93 24.49
C SER A 447 -6.46 -44.38 23.15
N HIS A 448 -6.00 -44.95 22.03
CA HIS A 448 -6.38 -44.57 20.67
C HIS A 448 -7.41 -45.53 20.03
N GLY A 449 -7.97 -46.47 20.80
CA GLY A 449 -9.13 -47.30 20.43
C GLY A 449 -8.83 -48.72 19.94
N GLY A 450 -7.57 -49.16 19.89
CA GLY A 450 -7.19 -50.56 19.61
C GLY A 450 -7.06 -51.41 20.89
N VAL A 451 -6.75 -52.70 20.77
CA VAL A 451 -6.61 -53.63 21.91
C VAL A 451 -5.44 -54.59 21.70
N THR A 452 -4.63 -54.83 22.73
CA THR A 452 -3.63 -55.90 22.77
C THR A 452 -4.11 -57.08 23.59
N TRP A 453 -4.05 -58.27 23.00
CA TRP A 453 -4.30 -59.56 23.66
C TRP A 453 -2.97 -60.24 23.95
N VAL A 454 -2.77 -60.64 25.20
CA VAL A 454 -1.60 -61.36 25.68
C VAL A 454 -2.08 -62.69 26.27
N PHE A 455 -1.51 -63.79 25.79
CA PHE A 455 -1.81 -65.14 26.25
C PHE A 455 -0.57 -65.75 26.88
N GLU A 456 -0.58 -65.87 28.20
CA GLU A 456 0.50 -66.41 29.00
C GLU A 456 0.17 -67.84 29.44
N ASN A 457 1.03 -68.80 29.11
CA ASN A 457 0.86 -70.17 29.60
C ASN A 457 1.41 -70.28 31.02
N VAL A 458 0.50 -70.50 31.97
CA VAL A 458 0.74 -70.50 33.41
C VAL A 458 0.55 -71.90 34.02
N THR A 459 0.46 -72.92 33.17
CA THR A 459 0.21 -74.32 33.56
C THR A 459 1.25 -74.82 34.56
N GLU A 460 2.54 -74.59 34.29
CA GLU A 460 3.63 -75.01 35.18
C GLU A 460 3.63 -74.22 36.49
N GLN A 461 3.34 -72.92 36.43
CA GLN A 461 3.31 -72.05 37.61
C GLN A 461 2.18 -72.45 38.57
N LEU A 462 0.98 -72.70 38.03
CA LEU A 462 -0.17 -73.18 38.81
C LEU A 462 0.06 -74.59 39.37
N ALA A 463 0.70 -75.49 38.60
CA ALA A 463 1.05 -76.82 39.08
C ALA A 463 2.06 -76.76 40.24
N LEU A 464 3.04 -75.85 40.17
CA LEU A 464 4.03 -75.63 41.22
C LEU A 464 3.39 -75.05 42.49
N GLU A 465 2.52 -74.05 42.33
CA GLU A 465 1.81 -73.40 43.44
C GLU A 465 0.84 -74.37 44.14
N SER A 466 0.11 -75.18 43.36
CA SER A 466 -0.77 -76.22 43.88
C SER A 466 0.00 -77.30 44.66
N ASN A 467 1.14 -77.77 44.14
CA ASN A 467 2.01 -78.72 44.84
C ASN A 467 2.59 -78.14 46.14
N TYR A 468 3.02 -76.88 46.12
CA TYR A 468 3.52 -76.19 47.31
C TYR A 468 2.43 -76.05 48.38
N ASN A 469 1.23 -75.63 47.99
CA ASN A 469 0.08 -75.48 48.89
C ASN A 469 -0.38 -76.83 49.46
N ALA A 470 -0.34 -77.91 48.67
CA ALA A 470 -0.63 -79.26 49.13
C ALA A 470 0.38 -79.74 50.19
N LEU A 471 1.67 -79.53 49.96
CA LEU A 471 2.75 -79.85 50.92
C LEU A 471 2.61 -79.06 52.23
N MET A 472 2.28 -77.77 52.14
CA MET A 472 2.05 -76.92 53.31
C MET A 472 0.82 -77.36 54.13
N ARG A 473 -0.26 -77.78 53.46
CA ARG A 473 -1.47 -78.24 54.13
C ARG A 473 -1.25 -79.57 54.88
N VAL A 474 -0.48 -80.49 54.30
CA VAL A 474 -0.12 -81.76 54.96
C VAL A 474 0.80 -81.54 56.17
N GLN A 475 1.73 -80.58 56.11
CA GLN A 475 2.55 -80.23 57.28
C GLN A 475 1.75 -79.54 58.40
N GLY A 476 0.71 -78.77 58.06
CA GLY A 476 -0.18 -78.11 59.02
C GLY A 476 -1.16 -79.03 59.75
N GLU A 477 -1.51 -80.19 59.18
CA GLU A 477 -2.37 -81.20 59.83
C GLU A 477 -1.59 -82.20 60.72
N THR A 478 -0.26 -82.15 60.72
CA THR A 478 0.62 -83.04 61.52
C THR A 478 1.24 -82.40 62.77
N LEU A 479 0.83 -81.17 63.11
CA LEU A 479 1.17 -80.47 64.36
C LEU A 479 -0.11 -80.28 65.18
#